data_AF-A0A1Q3EQS0-F1
#
_entry.id   AF-A0A1Q3EQS0-F1
#
_cell.length_a   1.000
_cell.length_b   1.000
_cell.length_c   1.000
_cell.angle_alpha   90.00
_cell.angle_beta   90.00
_cell.angle_gamma   90.00
#
_symmetry.space_group_name_H-M   'P 1'
#
loop_
_entity.id
_entity.type
_entity.pdbx_description
1 polymer ?
#
loop_
_entity_poly.entity_id
_entity_poly.type
_entity_poly.pdbx_seq_one_letter_code
_entity_poly.pdbx_strand_id
1 'polypeptide(L)'
;MIIGSPWTKQELNVVLLGETGVGKTALVNLLANVCAGTKLEEFNEKIELNNESYNKENYSQTIQPHFYSIACVNGHKLNILDTPGLADTRGIDKDNEHMAVIVDAIGKNFDVIDAIIILGRGAIP
;
A
#
# COMPACT_ATOMS: atom_id res chain seq x y z
N MET A 1 10.33 22.45 -27.68
CA MET A 1 9.88 21.41 -26.74
C MET A 1 10.75 21.55 -25.49
N ILE A 2 10.24 22.20 -24.44
CA ILE A 2 10.97 22.24 -23.16
C ILE A 2 10.69 20.89 -22.50
N ILE A 3 11.64 19.98 -22.58
CA ILE A 3 11.64 18.80 -21.71
C ILE A 3 11.93 19.38 -20.33
N GLY A 4 10.90 19.42 -19.47
CA GLY A 4 11.10 19.83 -18.09
C GLY A 4 12.25 19.04 -17.48
N SER A 5 12.99 19.65 -16.57
CA SER A 5 13.99 18.93 -15.79
C SER A 5 13.38 17.63 -15.26
N PRO A 6 14.10 16.49 -15.34
CA PRO A 6 13.58 15.20 -14.91
C PRO A 6 13.02 15.31 -13.49
N TRP A 7 11.90 14.64 -13.25
CA TRP A 7 11.20 14.67 -11.97
C TRP A 7 12.18 14.31 -10.83
N THR A 8 12.41 15.26 -9.91
CA THR A 8 13.47 15.19 -8.88
C THR A 8 12.98 14.75 -7.50
N LYS A 9 11.68 14.45 -7.35
CA LYS A 9 11.11 14.16 -6.05
C LYS A 9 11.70 12.85 -5.51
N GLN A 10 12.24 12.94 -4.30
CA GLN A 10 12.96 11.83 -3.67
C GLN A 10 12.02 10.84 -2.97
N GLU A 11 10.77 11.23 -2.73
CA GLU A 11 9.81 10.46 -1.96
C GLU A 11 8.50 10.30 -2.76
N LEU A 12 8.06 9.06 -2.93
CA LEU A 12 6.78 8.73 -3.55
C LEU A 12 5.78 8.31 -2.48
N ASN A 13 4.62 8.94 -2.47
CA ASN A 13 3.51 8.68 -1.56
C ASN A 13 2.38 8.00 -2.32
N VAL A 14 2.15 6.73 -2.03
CA VAL A 14 1.22 5.86 -2.77
C VAL A 14 0.13 5.35 -1.83
N VAL A 15 -1.11 5.36 -2.30
CA VAL A 15 -2.24 4.71 -1.62
C VAL A 15 -2.66 3.48 -2.42
N LEU A 16 -2.81 2.32 -1.75
CA LEU A 16 -3.31 1.10 -2.37
C LEU A 16 -4.77 0.90 -2.01
N LEU A 17 -5.62 0.73 -3.03
CA LEU A 17 -7.05 0.48 -2.91
C LEU A 17 -7.43 -0.83 -3.60
N GLY A 18 -8.51 -1.46 -3.15
CA GLY A 18 -9.06 -2.69 -3.75
C GLY A 18 -9.63 -3.63 -2.71
N GLU A 19 -10.37 -4.65 -3.14
CA GLU A 19 -11.06 -5.60 -2.26
C GLU A 19 -10.10 -6.43 -1.39
N THR A 20 -10.66 -7.07 -0.35
CA THR A 20 -9.90 -8.03 0.44
C THR A 20 -9.47 -9.22 -0.42
N GLY A 21 -8.21 -9.63 -0.25
CA GLY A 21 -7.63 -10.77 -0.98
C GLY A 21 -7.22 -10.48 -2.43
N VAL A 22 -7.29 -9.23 -2.91
CA VAL A 22 -6.84 -8.87 -4.28
C VAL A 22 -5.31 -8.82 -4.43
N GLY A 23 -4.57 -8.90 -3.31
CA GLY A 23 -3.11 -8.94 -3.32
C GLY A 23 -2.41 -7.60 -3.04
N LYS A 24 -3.07 -6.64 -2.39
CA LYS A 24 -2.44 -5.35 -2.02
C LYS A 24 -1.15 -5.54 -1.22
N THR A 25 -1.20 -6.28 -0.13
CA THR A 25 -0.03 -6.61 0.70
C THR A 25 1.06 -7.37 -0.07
N ALA A 26 0.68 -8.22 -1.03
CA ALA A 26 1.64 -8.88 -1.91
C ALA A 26 2.34 -7.87 -2.84
N LEU A 27 1.63 -6.85 -3.33
CA LEU A 27 2.21 -5.75 -4.09
C LEU A 27 3.18 -4.92 -3.22
N VAL A 28 2.86 -4.66 -1.95
CA VAL A 28 3.78 -3.98 -1.03
C VAL A 28 5.08 -4.78 -0.89
N ASN A 29 4.99 -6.10 -0.66
CA ASN A 29 6.16 -6.99 -0.58
C ASN A 29 6.99 -6.99 -1.87
N LEU A 30 6.34 -7.02 -3.03
CA LEU A 30 7.00 -6.91 -4.32
C LEU A 30 7.78 -5.60 -4.43
N LEU A 31 7.13 -4.46 -4.13
CA LEU A 31 7.76 -3.15 -4.18
C LEU A 31 8.92 -3.01 -3.19
N ALA A 32 8.82 -3.63 -2.01
CA ALA A 32 9.91 -3.69 -1.04
C ALA A 32 11.14 -4.43 -1.59
N ASN A 33 10.93 -5.56 -2.27
CA ASN A 33 12.02 -6.30 -2.92
C ASN A 33 12.68 -5.48 -4.04
N VAL A 34 11.87 -4.82 -4.87
CA VAL A 34 12.35 -3.94 -5.95
C VAL A 34 13.15 -2.76 -5.39
N CYS A 35 12.65 -2.07 -4.37
CA CYS A 35 13.35 -0.95 -3.73
C CYS A 35 14.67 -1.39 -3.11
N ALA A 36 14.71 -2.58 -2.51
CA ALA A 36 15.94 -3.14 -1.97
C ALA A 36 16.94 -3.64 -3.04
N GLY A 37 16.61 -3.56 -4.34
CA GLY A 37 17.48 -4.03 -5.42
C GLY A 37 17.74 -5.54 -5.39
N THR A 38 16.82 -6.31 -4.79
CA THR A 38 16.94 -7.77 -4.72
C THR A 38 16.74 -8.37 -6.11
N LYS A 39 17.44 -9.46 -6.42
CA LYS A 39 17.23 -10.17 -7.69
C LYS A 39 15.96 -11.02 -7.60
N LEU A 40 15.30 -11.24 -8.73
CA LEU A 40 14.02 -11.94 -8.77
C LEU A 40 14.08 -13.33 -8.12
N GLU A 41 15.18 -14.07 -8.35
CA GLU A 41 15.44 -15.39 -7.78
C GLU A 41 15.62 -15.38 -6.25
N GLU A 42 15.88 -14.22 -5.65
CA GLU A 42 16.11 -14.02 -4.22
C GLU A 42 14.92 -13.33 -3.53
N PHE A 43 13.82 -13.08 -4.25
CA PHE A 43 12.64 -12.45 -3.67
C PHE A 43 12.10 -13.29 -2.51
N ASN A 44 11.88 -12.62 -1.38
CA ASN A 44 11.29 -13.20 -0.20
C ASN A 44 10.30 -12.22 0.45
N GLU A 45 9.51 -12.69 1.40
CA GLU A 45 8.67 -11.80 2.20
C GLU A 45 9.59 -10.94 3.09
N LYS A 46 9.71 -9.66 2.73
CA LYS A 46 10.51 -8.67 3.47
C LYS A 46 9.72 -7.96 4.54
N ILE A 47 8.43 -7.84 4.30
CA ILE A 47 7.50 -7.27 5.24
C ILE A 47 7.00 -8.45 6.06
N GLU A 48 7.67 -8.70 7.18
CA GLU A 48 7.10 -9.54 8.22
C GLU A 48 5.81 -8.86 8.67
N LEU A 49 4.67 -9.51 8.45
CA LEU A 49 3.37 -9.01 8.88
C LEU A 49 3.18 -8.99 10.41
N ASN A 50 4.26 -9.03 11.20
CA ASN A 50 4.19 -9.16 12.65
C ASN A 50 5.16 -8.22 13.40
N ASN A 51 4.52 -7.37 14.23
CA ASN A 51 5.01 -6.75 15.47
C ASN A 51 5.73 -5.39 15.32
N GLU A 52 5.01 -4.27 15.42
CA GLU A 52 4.76 -3.62 16.73
C GLU A 52 3.31 -3.12 16.97
N SER A 53 2.26 -3.77 16.43
CA SER A 53 0.86 -3.45 16.83
C SER A 53 -0.17 -4.58 16.66
N TYR A 54 0.26 -5.85 16.53
CA TYR A 54 -0.67 -6.98 16.40
C TYR A 54 -0.86 -7.72 17.73
N ASN A 55 -1.97 -7.44 18.42
CA ASN A 55 -2.57 -8.42 19.30
C ASN A 55 -3.05 -9.59 18.41
N LYS A 56 -2.43 -10.76 18.62
CA LYS A 56 -2.84 -12.05 18.05
C LYS A 56 -4.25 -12.39 18.52
N GLU A 57 -5.29 -11.87 17.87
CA GLU A 57 -6.57 -12.56 17.68
C GLU A 57 -7.25 -12.01 16.42
N ASN A 58 -7.53 -12.92 15.48
CA ASN A 58 -8.42 -12.79 14.32
C ASN A 58 -7.80 -12.37 12.96
N TYR A 59 -7.61 -13.40 12.12
CA TYR A 59 -7.92 -13.48 10.68
C TYR A 59 -7.58 -12.30 9.77
N SER A 60 -6.61 -12.54 8.87
CA SER A 60 -6.40 -12.08 7.47
C SER A 60 -7.20 -10.89 6.88
N GLN A 61 -7.61 -9.92 7.68
CA GLN A 61 -8.33 -8.73 7.29
C GLN A 61 -7.62 -7.55 7.92
N THR A 62 -7.10 -6.66 7.08
CA THR A 62 -6.51 -5.39 7.50
C THR A 62 -7.66 -4.52 8.02
N ILE A 63 -7.90 -4.50 9.34
CA ILE A 63 -8.97 -3.70 9.97
C ILE A 63 -8.59 -2.21 10.01
N GLN A 64 -7.29 -1.89 9.92
CA GLN A 64 -6.77 -0.51 9.91
C GLN A 64 -5.74 -0.32 8.79
N PRO A 65 -5.71 0.84 8.11
CA PRO A 65 -4.68 1.14 7.11
C PRO A 65 -3.28 0.97 7.69
N HIS A 66 -2.40 0.33 6.93
CA HIS A 66 -1.02 0.12 7.31
C HIS A 66 -0.11 1.04 6.50
N PHE A 67 0.75 1.78 7.19
CA PHE A 67 1.72 2.67 6.57
C PHE A 67 3.09 1.99 6.49
N TYR A 68 3.66 1.95 5.28
CA TYR A 68 5.00 1.44 5.02
C TYR A 68 5.87 2.57 4.50
N SER A 69 7.07 2.72 5.05
CA SER A 69 8.10 3.65 4.54
C SER A 69 9.32 2.85 4.14
N ILE A 70 9.51 2.67 2.84
CA ILE A 70 10.51 1.78 2.25
C ILE A 70 11.64 2.64 1.66
N ALA A 71 12.86 2.50 2.18
CA ALA A 71 14.04 3.07 1.56
C ALA A 71 14.48 2.23 0.36
N CYS A 72 14.83 2.88 -0.74
CA CYS A 72 15.26 2.22 -1.96
C CYS A 72 16.78 2.42 -2.15
N VAL A 73 17.47 1.43 -2.72
CA VAL A 73 18.94 1.42 -2.88
C VAL A 73 19.47 2.55 -3.76
N ASN A 74 18.61 3.18 -4.56
CA ASN A 74 18.93 4.34 -5.38
C ASN A 74 18.82 5.68 -4.61
N GLY A 75 18.56 5.65 -3.30
CA GLY A 75 18.42 6.83 -2.45
C GLY A 75 17.01 7.43 -2.39
N HIS A 76 16.07 6.89 -3.16
CA HIS A 76 14.65 7.30 -3.09
C HIS A 76 13.92 6.61 -1.93
N LYS A 77 12.77 7.16 -1.55
CA LYS A 77 11.86 6.59 -0.54
C LYS A 77 10.48 6.33 -1.15
N LEU A 78 9.90 5.18 -0.84
CA LEU A 78 8.54 4.81 -1.23
C LEU A 78 7.69 4.64 0.03
N ASN A 79 6.73 5.54 0.19
CA ASN A 79 5.74 5.49 1.25
C ASN A 79 4.46 4.90 0.68
N ILE A 80 3.90 3.88 1.34
CA ILE A 80 2.71 3.17 0.90
C ILE A 80 1.71 3.13 2.04
N LEU A 81 0.49 3.58 1.79
CA LEU A 81 -0.66 3.33 2.64
C LEU A 81 -1.45 2.15 2.07
N ASP A 82 -1.32 0.97 2.68
CA ASP A 82 -2.13 -0.21 2.37
C ASP A 82 -3.45 -0.09 3.12
N THR A 83 -4.55 0.09 2.39
CA THR A 83 -5.86 0.28 3.02
C THR A 83 -6.55 -1.06 3.28
N PRO A 84 -7.51 -1.12 4.21
CA PRO A 84 -8.49 -2.21 4.26
C PRO A 84 -9.13 -2.49 2.90
N GLY A 85 -9.68 -3.70 2.73
CA GLY A 85 -10.44 -4.06 1.54
C GLY A 85 -11.64 -3.13 1.34
N LEU A 86 -11.61 -2.29 0.30
CA LEU A 86 -12.81 -1.59 -0.16
C LEU A 86 -13.75 -2.64 -0.78
N ALA A 87 -15.00 -2.74 -0.32
CA ALA A 87 -15.98 -3.78 -0.69
C ALA A 87 -15.89 -5.16 0.02
N ASP A 88 -15.11 -5.32 1.11
CA ASP A 88 -15.19 -6.54 1.95
C ASP A 88 -16.52 -6.61 2.75
N THR A 89 -17.13 -5.46 2.98
CA THR A 89 -18.32 -5.34 3.81
C THR A 89 -19.55 -5.13 2.94
N ARG A 90 -20.41 -6.15 2.96
CA ARG A 90 -21.73 -6.20 2.33
C ARG A 90 -22.67 -5.09 2.86
N GLY A 91 -22.41 -3.81 2.55
CA GLY A 91 -23.22 -2.65 2.91
C GLY A 91 -22.52 -1.29 2.73
N ILE A 92 -23.26 -0.31 2.18
CA ILE A 92 -22.82 1.08 1.92
C ILE A 92 -22.31 1.77 3.18
N ASP A 93 -22.92 1.50 4.34
CA ASP A 93 -22.55 2.14 5.61
C ASP A 93 -21.15 1.74 6.07
N LYS A 94 -20.75 0.49 5.83
CA LYS A 94 -19.41 0.01 6.17
C LYS A 94 -18.34 0.53 5.23
N ASP A 95 -18.68 0.74 3.96
CA ASP A 95 -17.77 1.41 3.02
C ASP A 95 -17.53 2.86 3.44
N ASN A 96 -18.55 3.57 3.93
CA ASN A 96 -18.39 4.94 4.45
C ASN A 96 -17.48 4.98 5.68
N GLU A 97 -17.62 4.03 6.61
CA GLU A 97 -16.72 3.89 7.78
C GLU A 97 -15.27 3.63 7.33
N HIS A 98 -15.05 2.69 6.42
CA HIS A 98 -13.72 2.38 5.89
C HIS A 98 -13.10 3.58 5.15
N MET A 99 -13.89 4.28 4.34
CA MET A 99 -13.43 5.48 3.64
C MET A 99 -13.04 6.59 4.60
N ALA A 100 -13.78 6.80 5.69
CA ALA A 100 -13.42 7.79 6.70
C ALA A 100 -12.07 7.46 7.35
N VAL A 101 -11.84 6.20 7.70
CA VAL A 101 -10.55 5.74 8.26
C VAL A 101 -9.41 5.91 7.25
N ILE A 102 -9.65 5.64 5.97
CA ILE A 102 -8.64 5.83 4.91
C ILE A 102 -8.30 7.30 4.75
N VAL A 103 -9.30 8.18 4.69
CA VAL A 103 -9.10 9.63 4.55
C VAL A 103 -8.35 10.19 5.75
N ASP A 104 -8.70 9.77 6.97
CA ASP A 104 -7.98 10.15 8.19
C ASP A 104 -6.52 9.66 8.15
N ALA A 105 -6.28 8.41 7.74
CA ALA A 105 -4.93 7.87 7.60
C ALA A 105 -4.11 8.61 6.52
N ILE A 106 -4.72 8.99 5.40
CA ILE A 106 -4.08 9.83 4.38
C ILE A 106 -3.68 11.17 5.00
N GLY A 107 -4.62 11.87 5.66
CA GLY A 107 -4.34 13.18 6.25
C GLY A 107 -3.30 13.15 7.37
N LYS A 108 -3.15 12.02 8.07
CA LYS A 108 -2.12 11.82 9.10
C LYS A 108 -0.73 11.52 8.53
N ASN A 109 -0.65 10.85 7.39
CA ASN A 109 0.62 10.31 6.87
C ASN A 109 1.15 11.05 5.62
N PHE A 110 0.31 11.79 4.90
CA PHE A 110 0.65 12.42 3.63
C PHE A 110 0.22 13.88 3.52
N ASP A 111 1.17 14.76 3.21
CA ASP A 111 0.87 16.11 2.74
C ASP A 111 0.50 16.13 1.25
N VAL A 112 1.05 15.19 0.48
CA VAL A 112 0.85 15.05 -0.98
C VAL A 112 0.75 13.57 -1.33
N ILE A 113 -0.23 13.21 -2.15
CA ILE A 113 -0.35 11.87 -2.76
C ILE A 113 0.22 11.96 -4.18
N ASP A 114 1.13 11.06 -4.54
CA ASP A 114 1.67 10.97 -5.90
C ASP A 114 0.91 9.97 -6.76
N ALA A 115 0.43 8.89 -6.16
CA ALA A 115 -0.31 7.86 -6.86
C ALA A 115 -1.37 7.18 -6.00
N ILE A 116 -2.46 6.78 -6.65
CA ILE A 116 -3.44 5.85 -6.11
C ILE A 116 -3.43 4.64 -7.03
N ILE A 117 -3.16 3.46 -6.48
CA ILE A 117 -3.17 2.20 -7.23
C ILE A 117 -4.40 1.41 -6.82
N ILE A 118 -5.26 1.11 -7.79
CA ILE A 118 -6.47 0.32 -7.59
C ILE A 118 -6.23 -1.08 -8.12
N LEU A 119 -6.33 -2.08 -7.24
CA LEU A 119 -6.21 -3.48 -7.57
C LEU A 119 -7.60 -4.11 -7.71
N GLY A 120 -7.84 -4.77 -8.84
CA GLY A 120 -9.05 -5.53 -9.10
C GLY A 120 -8.72 -7.00 -9.36
N ARG A 121 -9.65 -7.91 -9.02
CA ARG A 121 -9.56 -9.30 -9.47
C ARG A 121 -9.77 -9.34 -10.97
N GLY A 122 -8.88 -10.00 -11.70
CA GLY A 122 -9.15 -10.34 -13.09
C GLY A 122 -10.35 -11.28 -13.14
N ALA A 123 -11.42 -10.89 -13.84
CA ALA A 123 -12.47 -11.84 -14.16
C ALA A 123 -11.89 -12.88 -15.13
N ILE A 124 -12.04 -14.17 -14.81
CA ILE A 124 -11.98 -15.19 -15.86
C ILE A 124 -13.24 -14.93 -16.70
N PRO A 125 -13.12 -14.67 -18.01
CA PRO A 125 -14.26 -14.36 -18.87
C PRO A 125 -15.29 -15.50 -18.91
#